data_AF-A0A453JQV9-F1
#
_entry.id   AF-A0A453JQV9-F1
#
_cell.length_a   1.000
_cell.length_b   1.000
_cell.length_c   1.000
_cell.angle_alpha   90.00
_cell.angle_beta   90.00
_cell.angle_gamma   90.00
#
_symmetry.space_group_name_H-M   'P 1'
#
loop_
_entity.id
_entity.type
_entity.pdbx_description
1 polymer ?
#
loop_
_entity_poly.entity_id
_entity_poly.type
_entity_poly.pdbx_seq_one_letter_code
_entity_poly.pdbx_strand_id
1 'polypeptide(L)'
;MRAEHLLDDSSQPSQASEGRSHPKGSVLAPMAGLVVKVLLKDGVHVENGQPVMVIEAMKMEHVVKAPRAGYIEGLKATAGQQVFDSSALFTVKDKSTS
;
A
#
# COMPACT_ATOMS: atom_id res chain seq x y z
N MET A 1 -44.10 43.26 -4.38
CA MET A 1 -42.63 43.14 -4.28
C MET A 1 -42.32 42.26 -3.08
N ARG A 2 -42.03 40.97 -3.30
CA ARG A 2 -41.60 40.04 -2.25
C ARG A 2 -40.13 39.74 -2.52
N ALA A 3 -39.30 40.03 -1.54
CA ALA A 3 -37.86 39.87 -1.60
C ALA A 3 -37.47 38.39 -1.63
N GLU A 4 -36.39 38.13 -2.38
CA GLU A 4 -35.70 36.88 -2.55
C GLU A 4 -35.17 36.34 -1.21
N HIS A 5 -35.25 35.03 -1.00
CA HIS A 5 -34.30 34.32 -0.16
C HIS A 5 -33.96 32.99 -0.85
N LEU A 6 -33.01 33.08 -1.79
CA LEU A 6 -32.29 31.95 -2.33
C LEU A 6 -31.44 31.37 -1.20
N LEU A 7 -31.83 30.22 -0.66
CA LEU A 7 -31.00 29.42 0.22
C LEU A 7 -30.18 28.47 -0.66
N ASP A 8 -28.89 28.76 -0.73
CA ASP A 8 -27.81 27.89 -1.19
C ASP A 8 -27.71 26.71 -0.22
N ASP A 9 -28.34 25.58 -0.55
CA ASP A 9 -28.12 24.32 0.20
C ASP A 9 -26.92 23.61 -0.42
N SER A 10 -25.75 24.04 0.07
CA SER A 10 -24.44 23.47 -0.14
C SER A 10 -24.51 21.94 -0.24
N SER A 11 -24.26 21.47 -1.46
CA SER A 11 -24.14 20.06 -1.79
C SER A 11 -23.11 19.41 -0.86
N GLN A 12 -23.56 18.37 -0.18
CA GLN A 12 -22.77 17.56 0.75
C GLN A 12 -21.39 17.25 0.15
N PRO A 13 -20.28 17.45 0.90
CA PRO A 13 -18.99 17.01 0.44
C PRO A 13 -19.06 15.50 0.26
N SER A 14 -18.92 15.08 -0.99
CA SER A 14 -18.65 13.71 -1.38
C SER A 14 -17.49 13.21 -0.52
N GLN A 15 -17.65 12.04 0.11
CA GLN A 15 -16.58 11.34 0.83
C GLN A 15 -15.45 11.02 -0.15
N ALA A 16 -14.61 12.01 -0.42
CA ALA A 16 -13.29 11.85 -0.96
C ALA A 16 -12.47 11.17 0.13
N SER A 17 -12.10 9.92 -0.14
CA SER A 17 -11.10 9.10 0.55
C SER A 17 -10.44 9.77 1.77
N GLU A 18 -10.82 9.36 2.98
CA GLU A 18 -10.05 9.65 4.18
C GLU A 18 -8.58 9.32 3.89
N GLY A 19 -7.73 10.35 3.95
CA GLY A 19 -6.33 10.27 3.56
C GLY A 19 -5.58 9.25 4.40
N ARG A 20 -5.51 8.01 3.89
CA ARG A 20 -4.73 6.94 4.52
C ARG A 20 -3.25 7.25 4.32
N SER A 21 -2.69 8.00 5.27
CA SER A 21 -1.26 8.25 5.33
C SER A 21 -0.54 6.96 5.66
N HIS A 22 0.34 6.52 4.77
CA HIS A 22 1.21 5.37 5.00
C HIS A 22 2.57 5.84 5.51
N PRO A 23 3.24 5.08 6.40
CA PRO A 23 4.60 5.38 6.81
C PRO A 23 5.53 5.62 5.61
N LYS A 24 6.48 6.55 5.74
CA LYS A 24 7.50 6.76 4.71
C LYS A 24 8.23 5.43 4.44
N GLY A 25 8.37 5.08 3.17
CA GLY A 25 8.99 3.81 2.76
C GLY A 25 8.04 2.62 2.72
N SER A 26 6.74 2.84 2.89
CA SER A 26 5.71 1.83 2.64
C SER A 26 5.71 1.41 1.17
N VAL A 27 5.69 0.11 0.95
CA VAL A 27 5.43 -0.51 -0.34
C VAL A 27 3.97 -0.94 -0.35
N LEU A 28 3.20 -0.34 -1.25
CA LEU A 28 1.77 -0.58 -1.38
C LEU A 28 1.50 -1.56 -2.53
N ALA A 29 0.41 -2.30 -2.42
CA ALA A 29 -0.12 -3.07 -3.53
C ALA A 29 -0.56 -2.09 -4.63
N PRO A 30 -0.03 -2.18 -5.86
CA PRO A 30 -0.42 -1.28 -6.95
C PRO A 30 -1.82 -1.57 -7.50
N MET A 31 -2.37 -2.74 -7.18
CA MET A 31 -3.69 -3.21 -7.55
C MET A 31 -4.11 -4.34 -6.60
N ALA A 32 -5.41 -4.60 -6.48
CA ALA A 32 -5.91 -5.78 -5.75
C ALA A 32 -5.45 -7.09 -6.42
N GLY A 33 -5.10 -8.08 -5.61
CA GLY A 33 -4.57 -9.35 -6.11
C GLY A 33 -4.41 -10.40 -5.02
N LEU A 34 -3.87 -11.55 -5.41
CA LEU A 34 -3.60 -12.69 -4.53
C LEU A 34 -2.10 -12.81 -4.29
N VAL A 35 -1.64 -12.88 -3.05
CA VAL A 35 -0.24 -13.20 -2.75
C VAL A 35 0.00 -14.65 -3.14
N VAL A 36 0.81 -14.92 -4.15
CA VAL A 36 1.10 -16.30 -4.59
C VAL A 36 2.37 -16.84 -3.94
N LYS A 37 3.35 -15.97 -3.65
CA LYS A 37 4.61 -16.35 -2.99
C LYS A 37 5.14 -15.22 -2.12
N VAL A 38 5.73 -15.59 -0.98
CA VAL A 38 6.50 -14.68 -0.13
C VAL A 38 7.95 -15.19 -0.14
N LEU A 39 8.88 -14.37 -0.62
CA LEU A 39 10.26 -14.78 -0.91
C LEU A 39 11.20 -14.49 0.26
N LEU A 40 10.88 -13.46 1.05
CA LEU A 40 11.67 -13.02 2.20
C LEU A 40 10.81 -12.97 3.46
N LYS A 41 11.46 -12.90 4.62
CA LYS A 41 10.81 -12.78 5.92
C LYS A 41 10.86 -11.34 6.41
N ASP A 42 9.97 -11.01 7.34
CA ASP A 42 10.07 -9.77 8.11
C ASP A 42 11.43 -9.66 8.82
N GLY A 43 11.96 -8.43 8.93
CA GLY A 43 13.26 -8.16 9.55
C GLY A 43 14.49 -8.47 8.68
N VAL A 44 14.30 -9.00 7.47
CA VAL A 44 15.41 -9.28 6.54
C VAL A 44 15.94 -7.98 5.93
N HIS A 45 17.28 -7.87 5.84
CA HIS A 45 17.93 -6.81 5.07
C HIS A 45 17.79 -7.09 3.57
N VAL A 46 17.48 -6.05 2.80
CA VAL A 46 17.30 -6.07 1.34
C VAL A 46 18.13 -5.00 0.66
N GLU A 47 18.48 -5.26 -0.60
CA GLU A 47 19.04 -4.28 -1.53
C GLU A 47 17.94 -3.65 -2.41
N ASN A 48 18.26 -2.53 -3.07
CA ASN A 48 17.36 -1.93 -4.07
C ASN A 48 17.05 -2.95 -5.19
N GLY A 49 15.77 -3.12 -5.49
CA GLY A 49 15.29 -4.00 -6.54
C GLY A 49 15.21 -5.47 -6.13
N GLN A 50 15.59 -5.82 -4.89
CA GLN A 50 15.52 -7.18 -4.40
C GLN A 50 14.05 -7.66 -4.33
N PRO A 51 13.72 -8.82 -4.94
CA PRO A 51 12.37 -9.39 -4.87
C PRO A 51 11.97 -9.78 -3.44
N VAL A 52 10.76 -9.40 -3.02
CA VAL A 52 10.23 -9.64 -1.67
C VAL A 52 9.05 -10.62 -1.68
N MET A 53 8.13 -10.45 -2.62
CA MET A 53 6.95 -11.31 -2.79
C MET A 53 6.46 -11.26 -4.24
N VAL A 54 5.53 -12.14 -4.57
CA VAL A 54 4.83 -12.19 -5.87
C VAL A 54 3.32 -12.14 -5.62
N ILE A 55 2.65 -11.26 -6.36
CA ILE A 55 1.19 -11.10 -6.34
C ILE A 55 0.66 -11.46 -7.72
N GLU A 56 -0.39 -12.26 -7.79
CA GLU A 56 -1.17 -12.45 -9.01
C GLU A 56 -2.29 -11.41 -9.07
N ALA A 57 -2.33 -10.64 -10.15
CA ALA A 57 -3.40 -9.70 -10.43
C ALA A 57 -3.65 -9.66 -11.94
N MET A 58 -4.93 -9.59 -12.34
CA MET A 58 -5.33 -9.57 -13.75
C MET A 58 -4.75 -10.75 -14.58
N LYS A 59 -4.70 -11.95 -13.99
CA LYS A 59 -4.14 -13.18 -14.59
C LYS A 59 -2.64 -13.12 -14.89
N MET A 60 -1.91 -12.19 -14.27
CA MET A 60 -0.47 -12.06 -14.41
C MET A 60 0.21 -12.01 -13.04
N GLU A 61 1.37 -12.66 -12.93
CA GLU A 61 2.23 -12.54 -11.75
C GLU A 61 3.03 -11.24 -11.82
N HIS A 62 3.06 -10.52 -10.69
CA HIS A 62 3.80 -9.29 -10.50
C HIS A 62 4.77 -9.45 -9.34
N VAL A 63 6.05 -9.23 -9.60
CA VAL A 63 7.09 -9.28 -8.57
C VAL A 63 7.14 -7.96 -7.83
N VAL A 64 6.86 -7.99 -6.52
CA VAL A 64 7.03 -6.84 -5.64
C VAL A 64 8.47 -6.79 -5.16
N LYS A 65 9.14 -5.67 -5.42
CA LYS A 65 10.55 -5.45 -5.12
C LYS A 65 10.73 -4.38 -4.04
N ALA A 66 11.83 -4.47 -3.30
CA ALA A 66 12.24 -3.40 -2.40
C ALA A 66 12.63 -2.14 -3.19
N PRO A 67 12.08 -0.96 -2.88
CA PRO A 67 12.37 0.28 -3.63
C PRO A 67 13.75 0.89 -3.29
N ARG A 68 14.39 0.41 -2.21
CA ARG A 68 15.72 0.82 -1.76
C ARG A 68 16.31 -0.25 -0.84
N ALA A 69 17.58 -0.10 -0.48
CA ALA A 69 18.21 -0.92 0.53
C ALA A 69 17.69 -0.59 1.95
N GLY A 70 17.65 -1.58 2.84
CA GLY A 70 17.17 -1.42 4.22
C GLY A 70 16.63 -2.72 4.81
N TYR A 71 15.85 -2.63 5.88
CA TYR A 71 15.22 -3.77 6.55
C TYR A 71 13.72 -3.78 6.26
N ILE A 72 13.21 -4.96 5.92
CA ILE A 72 11.76 -5.19 5.78
C ILE A 72 11.11 -5.12 7.17
N GLU A 73 9.98 -4.42 7.25
CA GLU A 73 9.15 -4.35 8.45
C GLU A 73 7.66 -4.45 8.09
N GLY A 74 6.90 -5.17 8.90
CA GLY A 74 5.46 -5.34 8.72
C GLY A 74 5.08 -6.35 7.63
N LEU A 75 6.03 -7.15 7.11
CA LEU A 75 5.75 -8.19 6.13
C LEU A 75 5.05 -9.38 6.79
N LYS A 76 3.73 -9.31 6.88
CA LYS A 76 2.88 -10.34 7.50
C LYS A 76 2.06 -11.15 6.48
N ALA A 77 2.17 -10.81 5.20
CA ALA A 77 1.45 -11.48 4.15
C ALA A 77 1.82 -12.97 4.05
N THR A 78 0.87 -13.82 3.67
CA THR A 78 1.11 -15.24 3.41
C THR A 78 0.58 -15.64 2.03
N ALA A 79 1.13 -16.71 1.45
CA ALA A 79 0.62 -17.23 0.18
C ALA A 79 -0.87 -17.63 0.31
N GLY A 80 -1.68 -17.29 -0.68
CA GLY A 80 -3.14 -17.42 -0.67
C GLY A 80 -3.88 -16.24 -0.06
N GLN A 81 -3.19 -15.23 0.47
CA GLN A 81 -3.85 -14.05 1.04
C GLN A 81 -4.27 -13.05 -0.03
N GLN A 82 -5.52 -12.57 0.06
CA GLN A 82 -5.99 -11.45 -0.75
C GLN A 82 -5.38 -10.13 -0.26
N VAL A 83 -4.89 -9.33 -1.19
CA VAL A 83 -4.50 -7.92 -0.96
C VAL A 83 -5.41 -7.00 -1.75
N PHE A 84 -5.62 -5.80 -1.22
CA PHE A 84 -6.48 -4.78 -1.82
C PHE A 84 -5.64 -3.69 -2.45
N ASP A 85 -6.25 -2.95 -3.38
CA ASP A 85 -5.62 -1.79 -3.98
C ASP A 85 -5.09 -0.83 -2.90
N SER A 86 -3.88 -0.32 -3.13
CA SER A 86 -3.20 0.63 -2.24
C SER A 86 -2.98 0.15 -0.80
N SER A 87 -3.21 -1.13 -0.50
CA SER A 87 -2.95 -1.69 0.83
C SER A 87 -1.44 -1.85 1.09
N ALA A 88 -0.99 -1.56 2.31
CA ALA A 88 0.41 -1.73 2.68
C ALA A 88 0.80 -3.21 2.72
N LEU A 89 1.87 -3.56 2.00
CA LEU A 89 2.43 -4.90 1.95
C LEU A 89 3.55 -5.08 2.97
N PHE A 90 4.44 -4.09 3.02
CA PHE A 90 5.55 -3.98 3.97
C PHE A 90 6.12 -2.56 3.90
N THR A 91 6.98 -2.21 4.84
CA THR A 91 7.81 -1.00 4.82
C THR A 91 9.26 -1.40 4.68
N VAL A 92 10.05 -0.61 3.96
CA VAL A 92 11.52 -0.67 4.07
C VAL A 92 11.96 0.47 4.98
N LYS A 93 12.68 0.16 6.05
CA LYS A 93 13.31 1.14 6.95
C LYS A 93 14.83 1.03 6.88
N ASP A 94 15.50 2.15 7.07
CA ASP A 94 16.94 2.13 7.23
C ASP A 94 17.23 1.57 8.64
N LYS A 95 18.44 1.04 8.88
CA LYS A 95 18.83 0.68 10.26
C LYS A 95 18.91 1.99 11.04
N SER A 96 17.86 2.36 11.77
CA SER A 96 17.93 3.47 12.70
C SER A 96 18.98 3.09 13.75
N THR A 97 20.17 3.66 13.63
CA THR A 97 21.15 3.65 14.71
C THR A 97 20.52 4.45 15.85
N SER A 98 19.95 3.75 16.82
CA SER A 98 19.82 4.30 18.17
C SER A 98 21.15 4.18 18.88
#